data_AF-A0A1M7LVR4-F1
#
_entry.id   AF-A0A1M7LVR4-F1
#
_cell.length_a   1.000
_cell.length_b   1.000
_cell.length_c   1.000
_cell.angle_alpha   90.00
_cell.angle_beta   90.00
_cell.angle_gamma   90.00
#
_symmetry.space_group_name_H-M   'P 1'
#
loop_
_entity.id
_entity.type
_entity.pdbx_description
1 polymer ?
#
loop_
_entity_poly.entity_id
_entity_poly.type
_entity_poly.pdbx_seq_one_letter_code
_entity_poly.pdbx_strand_id
1 'polypeptide(L)' 'MLIAAESIDLGGVWIGLTRFFFQNEENIKKSDLPTGYKPFCAVALGYKGEDIPTVPSKRNMDVINYIK' A
#
# COMPACT_ATOMS: atom_id res chain seq x y z
N MET A 1 7.20 -2.96 3.22
CA MET A 1 7.46 -2.08 2.05
C MET A 1 7.36 -0.61 2.40
N LEU A 2 6.24 -0.10 2.92
CA LEU A 2 6.08 1.35 3.20
C LEU A 2 7.14 1.93 4.14
N ILE A 3 7.40 1.28 5.28
CA ILE A 3 8.44 1.71 6.23
C ILE A 3 9.84 1.70 5.60
N ALA A 4 10.11 0.70 4.75
CA ALA A 4 11.39 0.61 4.06
C ALA A 4 11.56 1.73 3.03
N ALA A 5 10.52 2.00 2.23
CA ALA A 5 10.49 3.12 1.29
C ALA A 5 10.76 4.46 2.01
N GLU A 6 10.06 4.72 3.11
CA GLU A 6 10.26 5.93 3.90
C GLU A 6 11.71 6.04 4.43
N SER A 7 12.32 4.93 4.86
CA SER A 7 13.70 4.92 5.37
C SER A 7 14.77 5.25 4.33
N ILE A 8 14.43 5.17 3.04
CA ILE A 8 15.30 5.52 1.90
C ILE A 8 14.78 6.73 1.13
N ASP A 9 13.97 7.56 1.79
CA ASP A 9 13.36 8.79 1.26
C ASP A 9 12.49 8.60 0.01
N LEU A 10 11.90 7.42 -0.15
CA LEU A 10 10.82 7.19 -1.11
C LEU A 10 9.47 7.35 -0.43
N GLY A 11 8.56 8.03 -1.13
CA GLY A 11 7.14 7.96 -0.85
C GLY A 11 6.59 6.57 -1.20
N GLY A 12 5.66 6.08 -0.39
CA GLY A 12 4.96 4.83 -0.64
C GLY A 12 3.48 4.93 -0.29
N VAL A 13 2.62 4.34 -1.09
CA VAL A 13 1.18 4.25 -0.81
C VAL A 13 0.67 2.82 -0.99
N TRP A 14 -0.09 2.34 0.00
CA TRP A 14 -0.82 1.08 -0.10
C TRP A 14 -2.05 1.27 -0.99
N ILE A 15 -2.14 0.50 -2.07
CA ILE A 15 -3.25 0.55 -3.01
C ILE A 15 -4.13 -0.68 -2.82
N GLY A 16 -5.15 -0.55 -1.96
CA GLY A 16 -6.15 -1.61 -1.73
C GLY A 16 -7.06 -1.86 -2.95
N LEU A 17 -7.18 -0.88 -3.85
CA LEU A 17 -8.01 -0.98 -5.05
C LEU A 17 -7.53 -2.04 -6.05
N THR A 18 -6.26 -2.42 -5.96
CA THR A 18 -5.68 -3.46 -6.82
C THR A 18 -6.37 -4.81 -6.67
N ARG A 19 -6.89 -5.12 -5.48
CA ARG A 19 -7.70 -6.32 -5.27
C ARG A 19 -8.89 -6.38 -6.23
N PHE A 20 -9.57 -5.26 -6.48
CA PHE A 20 -10.71 -5.21 -7.42
C PHE A 20 -10.24 -5.26 -8.88
N PHE A 21 -9.14 -4.58 -9.20
CA PHE A 21 -8.56 -4.59 -10.54
C PHE A 21 -8.24 -6.01 -11.04
N PHE A 22 -7.68 -6.85 -10.15
CA PHE A 22 -7.32 -8.23 -10.45
C PHE A 22 -8.48 -9.23 -10.28
N GLN A 23 -9.72 -8.79 -9.99
CA GLN A 23 -10.88 -9.68 -10.11
C GLN A 23 -11.19 -10.01 -11.58
N ASN A 24 -10.78 -9.14 -12.51
CA ASN A 24 -10.83 -9.45 -13.94
C ASN A 24 -9.61 -10.31 -14.33
N GLU A 25 -9.87 -11.53 -14.78
CA GLU A 25 -8.82 -12.47 -15.21
C GLU A 25 -7.95 -11.93 -16.34
N GLU A 26 -8.47 -11.07 -17.23
CA GLU A 26 -7.67 -10.45 -18.29
C GLU A 26 -6.55 -9.57 -17.72
N ASN A 27 -6.79 -8.93 -16.57
CA ASN A 27 -5.80 -8.10 -15.90
C ASN A 27 -4.74 -8.93 -15.18
N ILE A 28 -5.08 -10.13 -14.71
CA ILE A 28 -4.11 -11.09 -14.18
C ILE A 28 -3.20 -11.60 -15.30
N LYS A 29 -3.77 -11.95 -16.47
CA LYS A 29 -3.01 -12.46 -17.63
C LYS A 29 -1.99 -11.46 -18.19
N LYS A 30 -2.22 -10.16 -17.97
CA LYS A 30 -1.27 -9.09 -18.33
C LYS A 30 -0.06 -9.02 -17.40
N SER A 31 -0.08 -9.74 -16.28
CA SER A 31 0.98 -9.75 -15.28
C SER A 31 1.70 -11.09 -15.31
N ASP A 32 3.01 -11.09 -15.11
CA ASP A 32 3.85 -12.30 -15.06
C ASP A 32 3.69 -13.07 -13.73
N LEU A 33 2.48 -13.08 -13.18
CA LEU A 33 2.19 -13.76 -11.92
C LEU A 33 2.09 -15.26 -12.14
N PRO A 34 2.60 -16.07 -11.21
CA PRO A 34 2.44 -17.52 -11.29
C PRO A 34 0.96 -17.92 -11.25
N THR A 35 0.65 -19.04 -11.91
CA THR A 35 -0.73 -19.56 -11.96
C THR A 35 -1.30 -19.80 -10.56
N GLY A 36 -2.53 -19.34 -10.34
CA GLY A 36 -3.24 -19.50 -9.06
C GLY A 36 -2.98 -18.38 -8.05
N TYR A 37 -2.09 -17.43 -8.34
CA TYR A 37 -1.82 -16.31 -7.44
C TYR A 37 -2.93 -15.26 -7.53
N LYS A 38 -3.27 -14.68 -6.38
CA LYS A 38 -4.28 -13.62 -6.25
C LYS A 38 -3.65 -12.40 -5.61
N PRO A 39 -3.50 -11.28 -6.34
CA PRO A 39 -3.02 -10.04 -5.76
C PRO A 39 -3.98 -9.51 -4.70
N PHE A 40 -3.49 -9.25 -3.49
CA PHE A 40 -4.28 -8.67 -2.40
C PHE A 40 -4.10 -7.15 -2.28
N CYS A 41 -2.91 -6.67 -2.60
CA CYS A 41 -2.54 -5.27 -2.53
C CYS A 41 -1.40 -4.99 -3.51
N ALA A 42 -1.26 -3.73 -3.90
CA ALA A 42 -0.05 -3.23 -4.51
C ALA A 42 0.46 -2.05 -3.70
N VAL A 43 1.72 -1.71 -3.94
CA VAL A 43 2.35 -0.52 -3.38
C VAL A 43 2.88 0.29 -4.54
N ALA A 44 2.47 1.56 -4.65
CA ALA A 44 3.15 2.51 -5.51
C ALA A 44 4.30 3.14 -4.74
N LEU A 45 5.45 3.27 -5.38
CA LEU A 45 6.69 3.80 -4.83
C LEU A 45 7.22 4.88 -5.77
N GLY A 46 7.78 5.96 -5.21
CA GLY A 46 8.38 7.03 -5.99
C GLY A 46 8.87 8.17 -5.10
N TYR A 47 9.53 9.15 -5.71
CA TYR A 47 9.91 10.36 -4.99
C TYR A 47 8.69 11.18 -4.60
N LYS A 48 8.72 11.76 -3.40
CA LYS A 48 7.63 12.59 -2.87
C LYS A 48 7.55 13.89 -3.68
N GLY A 49 6.33 14.34 -4.01
CA GLY A 49 6.12 15.66 -4.61
C GLY A 49 6.37 16.78 -3.60
N GLU A 50 6.76 17.96 -4.08
CA GLU A 50 7.15 19.10 -3.25
C GLU A 50 6.01 19.63 -2.34
N ASP A 51 4.76 19.50 -2.78
CA ASP A 51 3.58 20.04 -2.08
C ASP A 51 2.86 19.02 -1.17
N ILE A 52 3.44 17.85 -0.93
CA ILE A 52 2.78 16.80 -0.15
C ILE A 52 3.11 16.96 1.34
N PRO A 53 2.11 16.99 2.24
CA PRO A 53 2.36 16.99 3.67
C PRO A 53 3.22 15.78 4.06
N THR A 54 4.39 16.03 4.63
CA THR A 54 5.34 14.97 5.07
C THR A 54 4.94 14.34 6.40
N VAL A 55 3.93 14.90 7.08
CA VAL A 55 3.45 14.43 8.37
C VAL A 55 2.38 13.36 8.21
N PRO A 56 2.45 12.26 9.00
CA PRO A 56 1.42 11.24 9.01
C PRO A 56 0.09 11.83 9.52
N SER A 57 -1.02 11.19 9.12
CA SER A 57 -2.34 11.54 9.63
C SER A 57 -2.40 11.45 11.16
N LYS A 58 -3.19 12.33 11.77
CA LYS A 58 -3.37 12.34 13.23
C LYS A 58 -3.85 10.97 13.71
N ARG A 59 -3.17 10.44 14.72
CA ARG A 59 -3.53 9.15 15.34
C ARG A 59 -4.91 9.24 15.99
N ASN A 60 -5.71 8.18 15.81
CA ASN A 60 -6.93 7.99 16.60
C ASN A 60 -6.55 7.59 18.03
N MET A 61 -6.93 8.42 19.00
CA MET A 61 -6.62 8.20 20.42
C MET A 61 -7.68 7.28 21.05
N ASP A 62 -7.40 6.78 22.26
CA ASP A 62 -8.36 6.04 23.09
C ASP A 62 -8.86 4.70 22.50
N VAL A 63 -8.07 4.08 21.61
CA VAL A 63 -8.35 2.76 21.00
C VAL A 63 -7.56 1.60 21.62
N ILE A 64 -6.83 1.83 22.72
CA ILE A 64 -6.03 0.81 23.41
C ILE A 64 -6.64 0.52 24.77
N ASN A 65 -6.96 -0.76 25.02
CA ASN A 65 -7.46 -1.24 26.31
C ASN A 65 -6.43 -2.17 26.96
N TYR A 66 -6.15 -1.95 28.24
CA TYR A 66 -5.29 -2.82 29.05
C TYR A 66 -6.16 -3.66 29.98
N ILE A 67 -6.00 -4.99 29.94
CA ILE A 67 -6.63 -5.92 30.87
C ILE A 67 -5.54 -6.40 31.83
N LYS A 68 -5.82 -6.38 33.14
CA LYS A 68 -4.93 -6.88 34.19
C LYS A 68 -5.36 -8.27 34.64
#